data_AF-A0A371MSP2-F1
#
_entry.id   AF-A0A371MSP2-F1
#
_cell.length_a   1.000
_cell.length_b   1.000
_cell.length_c   1.000
_cell.angle_alpha   90.00
_cell.angle_beta   90.00
_cell.angle_gamma   90.00
#
_symmetry.space_group_name_H-M   'P 1'
#
loop_
_entity.id
_entity.type
_entity.pdbx_description
1 polymer ?
#
loop_
_entity_poly.entity_id
_entity_poly.type
_entity_poly.pdbx_seq_one_letter_code
_entity_poly.pdbx_strand_id
1 'polypeptide(L)' 'MPRHVLVPLDGSPQSRHALRFVVDEWSDARVTLLHVINPVQAGYSAGVLPSGSE' A
#
# COMPACT_ATOMS: atom_id res chain seq x y z
N MET A 1 15.69 15.61 4.44
CA MET A 1 15.22 14.25 4.11
C MET A 1 13.89 13.97 4.79
N PRO A 2 12.97 13.21 4.18
CA PRO A 2 11.71 12.83 4.81
C PRO A 2 11.94 11.93 6.02
N ARG A 3 11.15 12.12 7.08
CA ARG A 3 11.22 11.30 8.29
C ARG A 3 10.41 10.00 8.18
N HIS A 4 9.36 10.01 7.37
CA HIS A 4 8.45 8.89 7.18
C HIS A 4 7.91 8.91 5.75
N VAL A 5 8.00 7.78 5.05
CA VAL A 5 7.58 7.59 3.67
C VAL A 5 6.56 6.44 3.61
N LEU A 6 5.45 6.67 2.91
CA LEU A 6 4.45 5.65 2.59
C LEU A 6 4.67 5.20 1.13
N VAL A 7 4.84 3.89 0.91
CA VAL A 7 5.03 3.31 -0.42
C VAL A 7 3.86 2.39 -0.74
N PRO A 8 3.01 2.75 -1.72
CA PRO A 8 1.96 1.87 -2.22
C PRO A 8 2.56 0.72 -3.01
N LEU A 9 2.07 -0.49 -2.74
CA LEU A 9 2.36 -1.69 -3.52
C LEU A 9 1.08 -2.11 -4.23
N ASP A 10 1.16 -2.39 -5.52
CA ASP A 10 0.06 -2.87 -6.37
C ASP A 10 0.45 -4.14 -7.16
N GLY A 11 1.66 -4.66 -6.92
CA GLY A 11 2.23 -5.81 -7.61
C GLY A 11 2.96 -5.48 -8.91
N SER A 12 2.80 -4.26 -9.44
CA SER A 12 3.46 -3.82 -10.67
C SER A 12 4.99 -3.74 -10.53
N PRO A 13 5.74 -3.83 -11.64
CA PRO A 13 7.18 -3.55 -11.63
C PRO A 13 7.53 -2.15 -11.11
N GLN A 14 6.65 -1.17 -11.31
CA GLN A 14 6.83 0.22 -10.89
C GLN A 14 6.76 0.36 -9.37
N SER A 15 5.80 -0.29 -8.71
CA SER A 15 5.73 -0.25 -7.23
C SER A 15 6.96 -0.91 -6.58
N ARG A 16 7.53 -1.94 -7.21
CA ARG A 16 8.81 -2.53 -6.77
C ARG A 16 10.00 -1.60 -7.00
N HIS A 17 10.03 -0.84 -8.09
CA HIS A 17 11.05 0.20 -8.31
C HIS A 17 10.96 1.32 -7.28
N ALA A 18 9.75 1.78 -6.95
CA ALA A 18 9.54 2.80 -5.94
C ALA A 18 10.07 2.37 -4.57
N LEU A 19 9.84 1.11 -4.18
CA LEU A 19 10.41 0.55 -2.95
C LEU A 19 11.94 0.57 -2.95
N ARG A 20 12.57 0.12 -4.04
CA ARG A 20 14.05 0.14 -4.15
C ARG A 20 14.59 1.57 -4.00
N PHE A 21 14.03 2.52 -4.75
CA PHE A 21 14.43 3.92 -4.69
C PHE A 21 14.37 4.48 -3.27
N VAL A 22 13.26 4.21 -2.54
CA VAL A 22 13.08 4.71 -1.17
C VAL A 22 14.13 4.14 -0.22
N VAL A 23 14.44 2.85 -0.34
CA VAL A 23 15.44 2.18 0.51
C VAL A 23 16.85 2.69 0.21
N ASP A 24 17.16 2.95 -1.06
CA ASP A 24 18.48 3.42 -1.50
C ASP A 24 18.72 4.91 -1.17
N GLU A 25 17.73 5.77 -1.42
CA GLU A 25 17.87 7.24 -1.29
C GLU A 25 17.60 7.72 0.15
N TRP A 26 16.71 7.04 0.89
CA TRP A 26 16.23 7.47 2.21
C TRP A 26 16.41 6.37 3.26
N SER A 27 17.63 5.87 3.41
CA SER A 27 17.97 4.77 4.33
C SER A 27 17.57 5.00 5.79
N ASP A 28 17.51 6.26 6.23
CA ASP A 28 17.16 6.63 7.62
C ASP A 28 15.66 6.94 7.81
N ALA A 29 14.88 6.94 6.72
CA ALA A 29 13.45 7.21 6.81
C ALA A 29 12.70 5.98 7.33
N ARG A 30 11.69 6.21 8.19
CA ARG A 30 10.71 5.17 8.47
C ARG A 30 9.93 4.89 7.18
N VAL A 31 9.83 3.63 6.76
CA VAL A 31 9.05 3.25 5.58
C VAL A 31 7.81 2.47 6.00
N THR A 32 6.65 2.80 5.43
CA THR A 32 5.42 2.02 5.57
C THR A 32 4.96 1.57 4.20
N LEU A 33 4.66 0.28 4.09
CA LEU A 33 4.13 -0.31 2.86
C LEU A 33 2.62 -0.41 2.98
N LEU A 34 1.90 -0.03 1.92
CA LEU A 34 0.44 -0.13 1.85
C LEU A 34 0.05 -0.89 0.59
N HIS A 35 -0.74 -1.95 0.75
CA HIS A 35 -1.37 -2.65 -0.36
C HIS A 35 -2.89 -2.58 -0.19
N VAL A 36 -3.59 -2.03 -1.18
CA VAL A 36 -5.04 -1.89 -1.14
C VAL A 36 -5.67 -3.05 -1.90
N ILE A 37 -6.48 -3.84 -1.20
CA ILE A 37 -7.31 -4.87 -1.81
C ILE A 37 -8.67 -4.27 -2.12
N ASN A 38 -9.10 -4.37 -3.38
CA ASN A 38 -10.47 -4.07 -3.75
C ASN A 38 -11.35 -5.30 -3.44
N PRO A 39 -12.27 -5.23 -2.46
CA PRO A 39 -13.06 -6.38 -2.03
C PRO A 39 -13.95 -6.93 -3.17
N VAL A 40 -14.47 -6.05 -4.03
CA VAL A 40 -15.32 -6.45 -5.16
C VAL A 40 -14.52 -7.29 -6.17
N GLN A 41 -13.27 -6.90 -6.44
CA GLN A 41 -12.38 -7.64 -7.34
C GLN A 41 -11.78 -8.90 -6.67
N ALA A 42 -11.66 -8.90 -5.35
CA ALA A 42 -11.15 -10.02 -4.56
C ALA A 42 -12.17 -11.16 -4.36
N GLY A 43 -13.35 -11.07 -4.97
CA GLY A 43 -14.39 -12.09 -4.87
C GLY A 43 -15.16 -12.07 -3.55
N TYR A 44 -15.07 -10.99 -2.76
CA TYR A 44 -15.99 -10.79 -1.65
C TYR A 44 -17.38 -10.49 -2.21
N SER A 45 -18.30 -11.43 -2.05
CA SER A 45 -19.72 -11.20 -2.27
C SER A 45 -20.19 -10.12 -1.29
N ALA A 46 -20.95 -9.15 -1.81
CA ALA A 46 -21.32 -7.88 -1.15
C ALA A 46 -22.03 -7.98 0.22
N GLY A 47 -22.25 -9.19 0.76
CA GLY A 47 -22.92 -9.43 2.04
C GLY A 47 -22.04 -9.32 3.30
N VAL A 48 -20.72 -9.10 3.17
CA VAL A 48 -19.79 -9.03 4.32
C VAL A 48 -19.15 -7.65 4.48
N LEU A 49 -19.61 -6.63 3.76
CA LEU A 49 -19.22 -5.26 4.09
C LEU A 49 -19.85 -4.94 5.46
N PRO A 50 -19.06 -4.63 6.52
CA PRO A 50 -19.65 -4.07 7.72
C PRO A 50 -20.32 -2.77 7.28
N SER A 51 -21.66 -2.77 7.24
CA SER A 51 -22.40 -1.52 7.05
C SER A 51 -21.96 -0.66 8.22
N GLY A 52 -21.20 0.40 7.93
CA GLY A 52 -20.90 1.41 8.93
C GLY A 52 -22.23 1.81 9.57
N SER A 53 -22.33 1.60 10.87
CA SER A 53 -23.47 2.01 11.66
C SER A 53 -23.62 3.52 11.49
N GLU A 54 -24.71 3.94 10.87
CA GLU A 54 -25.34 5.22 11.15
C GLU A 54 -26.36 5.03 12.28
#